data_AF-A0A6I7NZJ9-F1
#
_entry.id   AF-A0A6I7NZJ9-F1
#
_cell.length_a   1.000
_cell.length_b   1.000
_cell.length_c   1.000
_cell.angle_alpha   90.00
_cell.angle_beta   90.00
_cell.angle_gamma   90.00
#
_symmetry.space_group_name_H-M   'P 1'
#
loop_
_entity.id
_entity.type
_entity.pdbx_description
1 polymer ?
#
loop_
_entity_poly.entity_id
_entity_poly.type
_entity_poly.pdbx_seq_one_letter_code
_entity_poly.pdbx_strand_id
1 'polypeptide(L)'
;MGPSCTYRHLMYTIFHCLIVFVFSMNSTKLSGSAECDEYQIYIIKEGDDIASIASSYGDERFRDAIYEANVDFVENLNLLTPGEHLRIPINIANYKKSDLTVTEVLKNPACTPAESIIGELDSHSADTTEKFPAKQNDAELLDEFREAFQALIRAEADTVIEENEHVRAEQQILLEIDGMVIDETRSKIGRDFYDTFYQYWQAPPNANRFTITISELPAPGLGSIIYVKVNDTETFRYRLQPRYDIIQEAGRYAVRMTYQHLQEEQREFIIY
;
A
#
# COMPACT_ATOMS: atom_id res chain seq x y z
N MET A 1 15.69 74.40 -37.80
CA MET A 1 14.51 75.00 -37.15
C MET A 1 13.54 73.86 -36.93
N GLY A 2 13.24 73.34 -35.76
CA GLY A 2 13.19 73.88 -34.40
C GLY A 2 11.93 73.24 -33.75
N PRO A 3 11.94 72.89 -32.46
CA PRO A 3 11.51 71.56 -32.03
C PRO A 3 10.39 71.54 -30.96
N SER A 4 10.05 70.31 -30.51
CA SER A 4 9.64 69.90 -29.15
C SER A 4 8.21 70.23 -28.66
N CYS A 5 7.37 69.23 -28.33
CA CYS A 5 7.32 68.38 -27.11
C CYS A 5 6.68 69.07 -25.88
N THR A 6 5.59 68.51 -25.31
CA THR A 6 5.48 67.99 -23.91
C THR A 6 4.03 67.93 -23.36
N TYR A 7 3.70 66.82 -22.66
CA TYR A 7 2.77 66.72 -21.51
C TYR A 7 3.13 65.40 -20.75
N ARG A 8 3.84 65.43 -19.60
CA ARG A 8 3.34 65.52 -18.20
C ARG A 8 2.69 64.17 -17.74
N HIS A 9 3.06 63.42 -16.68
CA HIS A 9 3.65 63.70 -15.36
C HIS A 9 4.30 62.43 -14.71
N LEU A 10 5.41 62.63 -13.97
CA LEU A 10 5.99 61.81 -12.86
C LEU A 10 4.99 61.60 -11.68
N MET A 11 5.11 60.68 -10.69
CA MET A 11 6.23 60.25 -9.83
C MET A 11 5.72 59.11 -8.89
N TYR A 12 6.46 58.04 -8.51
CA TYR A 12 7.18 57.82 -7.23
C TYR A 12 7.81 56.39 -7.26
N THR A 13 9.13 56.21 -7.48
CA THR A 13 10.20 55.83 -6.50
C THR A 13 10.02 54.49 -5.74
N ILE A 14 10.73 53.40 -6.09
CA ILE A 14 12.08 52.94 -5.61
C ILE A 14 12.08 52.40 -4.17
N PHE A 15 12.34 51.09 -3.96
CA PHE A 15 13.36 50.55 -3.02
C PHE A 15 13.58 49.02 -3.18
N HIS A 16 14.84 48.67 -3.52
CA HIS A 16 15.68 47.47 -3.26
C HIS A 16 15.14 46.03 -3.05
N CYS A 17 15.88 44.93 -3.20
CA CYS A 17 17.17 44.48 -3.79
C CYS A 17 17.49 43.11 -3.11
N LEU A 18 18.06 42.15 -3.85
CA LEU A 18 18.85 40.97 -3.39
C LEU A 18 18.18 39.76 -2.68
N ILE A 19 18.27 38.56 -3.28
CA ILE A 19 19.18 37.46 -2.87
C ILE A 19 19.05 36.25 -3.84
N VAL A 20 20.22 35.74 -4.28
CA VAL A 20 20.44 34.49 -5.01
C VAL A 20 20.70 33.37 -3.99
N PHE A 21 20.11 32.18 -4.13
CA PHE A 21 20.65 30.94 -3.55
C PHE A 21 20.31 29.72 -4.41
N VAL A 22 21.34 28.95 -4.76
CA VAL A 22 21.33 27.69 -5.52
C VAL A 22 21.13 26.54 -4.54
N PHE A 23 20.31 25.54 -4.85
CA PHE A 23 20.50 24.18 -4.32
C PHE A 23 20.02 23.11 -5.31
N SER A 24 20.94 22.19 -5.60
CA SER A 24 20.78 20.93 -6.35
C SER A 24 20.73 19.80 -5.33
N MET A 25 19.80 18.85 -5.42
CA MET A 25 19.94 17.52 -4.82
C MET A 25 19.31 16.44 -5.70
N ASN A 26 20.17 15.51 -6.14
CA ASN A 26 19.83 14.16 -6.60
C ASN A 26 19.38 13.30 -5.40
N SER A 27 18.68 12.19 -5.65
CA SER A 27 18.57 11.09 -4.68
C SER A 27 18.67 9.73 -5.38
N THR A 28 19.71 8.98 -5.00
CA THR A 28 19.94 7.54 -5.26
C THR A 28 19.35 6.72 -4.11
N LYS A 29 18.64 5.61 -4.38
CA LYS A 29 18.19 4.65 -3.35
C LYS A 29 19.24 3.52 -3.22
N LEU A 30 19.59 3.18 -1.98
CA LEU A 30 20.64 2.24 -1.59
C LEU A 30 20.01 0.95 -1.04
N SER A 31 20.62 -0.19 -1.36
CA SER A 31 20.29 -1.57 -0.94
C SER A 31 20.53 -1.84 0.55
N GLY A 32 19.70 -2.70 1.16
CA GLY A 32 20.09 -3.56 2.30
C GLY A 32 19.32 -3.38 3.62
N SER A 33 18.08 -3.86 3.71
CA SER A 33 17.42 -4.17 4.99
C SER A 33 16.56 -5.43 4.83
N ALA A 34 16.81 -6.46 5.64
CA ALA A 34 15.91 -7.61 5.73
C ALA A 34 14.52 -7.11 6.12
N GLU A 35 13.54 -7.32 5.24
CA GLU A 35 12.19 -6.77 5.38
C GLU A 35 11.40 -7.72 6.29
N CYS A 36 11.18 -7.29 7.53
CA CYS A 36 10.66 -8.11 8.62
C CYS A 36 9.11 -8.15 8.69
N ASP A 37 8.44 -7.60 7.69
CA ASP A 37 7.02 -7.26 7.76
C ASP A 37 6.20 -7.94 6.63
N GLU A 38 6.69 -9.06 6.08
CA GLU A 38 5.98 -9.80 5.03
C GLU A 38 4.91 -10.76 5.63
N TYR A 39 3.73 -10.80 4.99
CA TYR A 39 2.61 -11.63 5.41
C TYR A 39 1.79 -12.13 4.20
N GLN A 40 1.17 -13.30 4.38
CA GLN A 40 0.12 -13.81 3.52
C GLN A 40 -1.25 -13.42 4.08
N ILE A 41 -2.20 -13.04 3.22
CA ILE A 41 -3.57 -12.77 3.65
C ILE A 41 -4.40 -14.05 3.62
N TYR A 42 -4.98 -14.43 4.75
CA TYR A 42 -5.99 -15.47 4.87
C TYR A 42 -7.39 -14.85 4.96
N ILE A 43 -8.35 -15.40 4.22
CA ILE A 43 -9.75 -14.97 4.31
C ILE A 43 -10.49 -15.92 5.26
N ILE A 44 -10.99 -15.35 6.34
CA ILE A 44 -11.68 -16.08 7.41
C ILE A 44 -12.95 -16.71 6.86
N LYS A 45 -13.17 -18.00 7.10
CA LYS A 45 -14.38 -18.71 6.71
C LYS A 45 -15.33 -18.84 7.90
N GLU A 46 -16.59 -19.14 7.59
CA GLU A 46 -17.59 -19.37 8.63
C GLU A 46 -17.21 -20.58 9.50
N GLY A 47 -17.08 -20.37 10.81
CA GLY A 47 -16.68 -21.38 11.77
C GLY A 47 -15.17 -21.52 11.98
N ASP A 48 -14.34 -20.70 11.29
CA ASP A 48 -12.92 -20.66 11.56
C ASP A 48 -12.63 -20.05 12.94
N ASP A 49 -11.64 -20.62 13.62
CA ASP A 49 -10.97 -20.01 14.78
C ASP A 49 -9.45 -19.96 14.52
N ILE A 50 -8.71 -19.14 15.27
CA ILE A 50 -7.27 -18.96 15.00
C ILE A 50 -6.51 -20.29 15.18
N ALA A 51 -6.96 -21.18 16.08
CA ALA A 51 -6.33 -22.48 16.34
C ALA A 51 -6.46 -23.45 15.14
N SER A 52 -7.65 -23.55 14.55
CA SER A 52 -7.93 -24.35 13.36
C SER A 52 -7.23 -23.78 12.13
N ILE A 53 -7.17 -22.46 12.00
CA ILE A 53 -6.38 -21.79 10.95
C ILE A 53 -4.89 -22.11 11.12
N ALA A 54 -4.32 -21.92 12.31
CA ALA A 54 -2.91 -22.24 12.60
C ALA A 54 -2.57 -23.71 12.27
N SER A 55 -3.44 -24.63 12.70
CA SER A 55 -3.32 -26.06 12.41
C SER A 55 -3.35 -26.34 10.90
N SER A 56 -4.15 -25.61 10.14
CA SER A 56 -4.19 -25.72 8.68
C SER A 56 -2.86 -25.32 8.02
N TYR A 57 -2.06 -24.46 8.66
CA TYR A 57 -0.71 -24.09 8.23
C TYR A 57 0.38 -25.03 8.72
N GLY A 58 0.05 -25.97 9.61
CA GLY A 58 0.87 -27.15 9.90
C GLY A 58 1.07 -27.44 11.38
N ASP A 59 0.85 -26.47 12.25
CA ASP A 59 0.93 -26.66 13.70
C ASP A 59 0.02 -25.66 14.41
N GLU A 60 -0.78 -26.13 15.38
CA GLU A 60 -1.69 -25.28 16.16
C GLU A 60 -0.93 -24.20 16.95
N ARG A 61 0.33 -24.47 17.33
CA ARG A 61 1.15 -23.54 18.13
C ARG A 61 1.44 -22.23 17.43
N PHE A 62 1.26 -22.14 16.10
CA PHE A 62 1.36 -20.87 15.38
C PHE A 62 0.26 -19.87 15.73
N ARG A 63 -0.80 -20.30 16.44
CA ARG A 63 -1.94 -19.46 16.82
C ARG A 63 -1.53 -18.13 17.46
N ASP A 64 -0.61 -18.17 18.42
CA ASP A 64 -0.28 -16.98 19.21
C ASP A 64 0.48 -15.95 18.35
N ALA A 65 1.39 -16.41 17.49
CA ALA A 65 2.11 -15.55 16.54
C ALA A 65 1.18 -14.98 15.45
N ILE A 66 0.20 -15.76 14.98
CA ILE A 66 -0.83 -15.26 14.05
C ILE A 66 -1.69 -14.20 14.74
N TYR A 67 -2.10 -14.41 16.00
CA TYR A 67 -2.89 -13.42 16.73
C TYR A 67 -2.12 -12.13 16.95
N GLU A 68 -0.88 -12.21 17.42
CA GLU A 68 -0.04 -11.04 17.71
C GLU A 68 0.19 -10.19 16.46
N ALA A 69 0.40 -10.80 15.29
CA ALA A 69 0.52 -10.10 14.00
C ALA A 69 -0.75 -9.35 13.56
N ASN A 70 -1.88 -9.58 14.23
CA ASN A 70 -3.17 -8.98 13.91
C ASN A 70 -3.81 -8.25 15.08
N VAL A 71 -3.09 -8.05 16.19
CA VAL A 71 -3.63 -7.41 17.40
C VAL A 71 -4.17 -5.99 17.12
N ASP A 72 -3.61 -5.30 16.12
CA ASP A 72 -4.06 -3.97 15.70
C ASP A 72 -5.46 -3.95 15.06
N PHE A 73 -5.93 -5.10 14.55
CA PHE A 73 -7.18 -5.22 13.80
C PHE A 73 -8.20 -6.16 14.46
N VAL A 74 -7.74 -7.13 15.26
CA VAL A 74 -8.59 -8.14 15.89
C VAL A 74 -8.76 -7.82 17.37
N GLU A 75 -9.81 -7.08 17.71
CA GLU A 75 -10.10 -6.66 19.10
C GLU A 75 -10.46 -7.82 20.04
N ASN A 76 -10.88 -8.98 19.52
CA ASN A 76 -11.28 -10.14 20.33
C ASN A 76 -10.99 -11.50 19.65
N LEU A 77 -10.19 -12.34 20.34
CA LEU A 77 -9.70 -13.66 19.91
C LEU A 77 -10.81 -14.65 19.45
N ASN A 78 -12.03 -14.48 19.95
CA ASN A 78 -13.15 -15.41 19.70
C ASN A 78 -14.22 -14.87 18.75
N LEU A 79 -14.00 -13.70 18.15
CA LEU A 79 -14.95 -13.09 17.21
C LEU A 79 -14.27 -12.75 15.89
N LEU A 80 -13.70 -13.78 15.26
CA LEU A 80 -13.28 -13.70 13.87
C LEU A 80 -14.52 -13.53 12.98
N THR A 81 -14.56 -12.49 12.16
CA THR A 81 -15.69 -12.28 11.26
C THR A 81 -15.45 -12.95 9.91
N PRO A 82 -16.33 -13.86 9.45
CA PRO A 82 -16.16 -14.49 8.15
C PRO A 82 -16.12 -13.48 7.01
N GLY A 83 -15.18 -13.68 6.09
CA GLY A 83 -14.89 -12.81 4.95
C GLY A 83 -13.85 -11.73 5.24
N GLU A 84 -13.41 -11.58 6.48
CA GLU A 84 -12.36 -10.64 6.86
C GLU A 84 -10.95 -11.20 6.59
N HIS A 85 -9.98 -10.30 6.47
CA HIS A 85 -8.60 -10.59 6.13
C HIS A 85 -7.74 -10.72 7.38
N LEU A 86 -7.10 -11.87 7.56
CA LEU A 86 -6.15 -12.16 8.63
C LEU A 86 -4.74 -12.24 8.05
N ARG A 87 -3.78 -11.53 8.63
CA ARG A 87 -2.37 -11.57 8.22
C ARG A 87 -1.69 -12.80 8.83
N ILE A 88 -1.21 -13.71 7.99
CA ILE A 88 -0.43 -14.87 8.38
C ILE A 88 1.04 -14.54 8.09
N PRO A 89 1.90 -14.45 9.11
CA PRO A 89 3.32 -14.18 8.92
C PRO A 89 3.97 -15.16 7.93
N ILE A 90 4.87 -14.68 7.07
CA ILE A 90 5.29 -15.43 5.88
C ILE A 90 5.94 -16.79 6.19
N ASN A 91 6.70 -16.90 7.28
CA ASN A 91 7.32 -18.19 7.66
C ASN A 91 6.29 -19.20 8.16
N ILE A 92 5.20 -18.73 8.78
CA ILE A 92 4.07 -19.59 9.16
C ILE A 92 3.30 -20.01 7.91
N ALA A 93 3.03 -19.06 7.01
CA ALA A 93 2.30 -19.31 5.77
C ALA A 93 3.01 -20.37 4.89
N ASN A 94 4.34 -20.37 4.89
CA ASN A 94 5.17 -21.28 4.11
C ASN A 94 5.67 -22.51 4.88
N TYR A 95 5.34 -22.65 6.17
CA TYR A 95 5.93 -23.68 7.04
C TYR A 95 5.90 -25.09 6.43
N LYS A 96 4.74 -25.55 5.92
CA LYS A 96 4.58 -26.88 5.28
C LYS A 96 5.44 -27.11 4.04
N LYS A 97 5.95 -26.03 3.45
CA LYS A 97 6.76 -26.01 2.23
C LYS A 97 8.21 -25.62 2.52
N SER A 98 8.52 -25.29 3.77
CA SER A 98 9.86 -24.95 4.23
C SER A 98 10.47 -26.12 5.00
N ASP A 99 11.79 -26.18 5.04
CA ASP A 99 12.52 -27.15 5.86
C ASP A 99 12.74 -26.66 7.31
N LEU A 100 12.15 -25.52 7.68
CA LEU A 100 12.23 -24.94 9.01
C LEU A 100 11.46 -25.80 10.02
N THR A 101 11.97 -25.90 11.23
CA THR A 101 11.24 -26.52 12.34
C THR A 101 10.20 -25.56 12.90
N VAL A 102 9.16 -26.09 13.55
CA VAL A 102 8.12 -25.28 14.23
C VAL A 102 8.76 -24.24 15.17
N THR A 103 9.83 -24.61 15.87
CA THR A 103 10.50 -23.74 16.83
C THR A 103 11.28 -22.60 16.17
N GLU A 104 11.85 -22.82 14.98
CA GLU A 104 12.51 -21.76 14.21
C GLU A 104 11.49 -20.75 13.68
N VAL A 105 10.37 -21.24 13.16
CA VAL A 105 9.27 -20.39 12.69
C VAL A 105 8.65 -19.59 13.83
N LEU A 106 8.45 -20.19 15.01
CA LEU A 106 7.89 -19.46 16.16
C LEU A 106 8.84 -18.39 16.72
N LYS A 107 10.16 -18.57 16.60
CA LYS A 107 11.14 -17.56 17.02
C LYS A 107 11.17 -16.36 16.07
N ASN A 108 10.88 -16.59 14.80
CA ASN A 108 10.87 -15.54 13.80
C ASN A 108 9.73 -15.78 12.79
N PRO A 109 8.49 -15.41 13.14
CA PRO A 109 7.33 -15.73 12.31
C PRO A 109 7.25 -14.86 11.04
N ALA A 110 7.75 -13.63 11.10
CA ALA A 110 7.60 -12.62 10.03
C ALA A 110 8.90 -12.26 9.31
N CYS A 111 10.08 -12.58 9.86
CA CYS A 111 11.35 -12.35 9.16
C CYS A 111 12.07 -13.66 8.84
N THR A 112 12.79 -13.72 7.73
CA THR A 112 13.86 -14.70 7.58
C THR A 112 15.00 -14.31 8.53
N PRO A 113 15.65 -15.25 9.23
CA PRO A 113 16.89 -14.91 9.92
C PRO A 113 17.85 -14.28 8.91
N ALA A 114 18.35 -13.07 9.17
CA ALA A 114 19.42 -12.50 8.37
C ALA A 114 20.56 -13.52 8.36
N GLU A 115 21.05 -13.88 7.17
CA GLU A 115 22.09 -14.88 7.03
C GLU A 115 23.27 -14.51 7.93
N SER A 116 23.58 -15.39 8.88
CA SER A 116 24.56 -15.12 9.93
C SER A 116 25.97 -15.03 9.32
N ILE A 117 26.42 -13.82 9.03
CA ILE A 117 27.82 -13.44 9.29
C ILE A 117 27.77 -12.92 10.72
N ILE A 118 28.22 -13.65 11.73
CA ILE A 118 29.61 -13.74 12.20
C ILE A 118 29.69 -15.01 13.07
N GLY A 119 30.74 -15.81 12.89
CA GLY A 119 31.07 -16.88 13.84
C GLY A 119 31.59 -16.30 15.15
N GLU A 120 31.20 -16.89 16.29
CA GLU A 120 32.09 -17.32 17.39
C GLU A 120 31.23 -18.01 18.47
N LEU A 121 31.48 -19.31 18.69
CA LEU A 121 31.44 -20.10 19.93
C LEU A 121 30.25 -19.91 20.91
N ASP A 122 29.57 -20.94 21.43
CA ASP A 122 30.09 -22.23 21.88
C ASP A 122 28.95 -23.20 22.23
N SER A 123 29.34 -24.47 22.36
CA SER A 123 28.77 -25.50 23.24
C SER A 123 27.76 -26.51 22.66
N HIS A 124 28.36 -27.64 22.27
CA HIS A 124 28.02 -29.02 22.64
C HIS A 124 27.41 -29.94 21.55
N SER A 125 28.21 -31.00 21.31
CA SER A 125 27.87 -32.31 20.79
C SER A 125 27.84 -32.48 19.26
N ALA A 126 29.04 -32.60 18.70
CA ALA A 126 29.27 -33.33 17.46
C ALA A 126 29.08 -34.84 17.69
N ASP A 127 28.16 -35.44 16.95
CA ASP A 127 28.26 -36.81 16.49
C ASP A 127 27.69 -36.89 15.08
N THR A 128 28.54 -36.84 14.07
CA THR A 128 28.55 -37.91 13.06
C THR A 128 29.80 -37.81 12.19
N THR A 129 30.39 -38.97 11.96
CA THR A 129 31.60 -39.17 11.17
C THR A 129 31.15 -39.52 9.76
N GLU A 130 31.38 -38.68 8.75
CA GLU A 130 31.34 -39.14 7.36
C GLU A 130 32.54 -38.65 6.55
N LYS A 131 33.06 -39.59 5.76
CA LYS A 131 34.42 -39.66 5.21
C LYS A 131 34.32 -39.37 3.71
N PHE A 132 34.89 -38.27 3.21
CA PHE A 132 34.95 -38.00 1.77
C PHE A 132 36.13 -38.73 1.11
N PRO A 133 35.94 -39.48 0.01
CA PRO A 133 37.04 -40.04 -0.77
C PRO A 133 37.61 -39.00 -1.74
N ALA A 134 38.90 -39.15 -2.07
CA ALA A 134 39.75 -38.13 -2.68
C ALA A 134 39.79 -38.13 -4.22
N LYS A 135 39.96 -36.91 -4.76
CA LYS A 135 40.54 -36.47 -6.05
C LYS A 135 39.90 -36.90 -7.38
N GLN A 136 39.39 -35.90 -8.12
CA GLN A 136 39.53 -35.79 -9.57
C GLN A 136 39.55 -34.32 -10.04
N ASN A 137 40.47 -34.04 -10.98
CA ASN A 137 40.90 -32.77 -11.60
C ASN A 137 40.02 -31.52 -11.39
N ASP A 138 40.45 -30.70 -10.42
CA ASP A 138 39.78 -29.50 -9.92
C ASP A 138 39.46 -28.42 -11.00
N ALA A 139 40.17 -28.41 -12.13
CA ALA A 139 40.03 -27.38 -13.16
C ALA A 139 38.76 -27.52 -14.03
N GLU A 140 38.37 -28.74 -14.38
CA GLU A 140 37.21 -28.99 -15.25
C GLU A 140 35.90 -28.74 -14.48
N LEU A 141 35.89 -29.12 -13.19
CA LEU A 141 34.80 -28.82 -12.25
C LEU A 141 34.63 -27.30 -12.03
N LEU A 142 35.73 -26.55 -12.05
CA LEU A 142 35.74 -25.10 -11.87
C LEU A 142 35.18 -24.34 -13.09
N ASP A 143 35.37 -24.88 -14.30
CA ASP A 143 34.87 -24.25 -15.52
C ASP A 143 33.40 -24.56 -15.75
N GLU A 144 32.97 -25.80 -15.48
CA GLU A 144 31.54 -26.17 -15.49
C GLU A 144 30.74 -25.36 -14.47
N PHE A 145 31.31 -25.15 -13.27
CA PHE A 145 30.70 -24.30 -12.25
C PHE A 145 30.58 -22.84 -12.69
N ARG A 146 31.61 -22.28 -13.35
CA ARG A 146 31.58 -20.88 -13.83
C ARG A 146 30.53 -20.68 -14.92
N GLU A 147 30.40 -21.62 -15.84
CA GLU A 147 29.41 -21.54 -16.92
C GLU A 147 27.99 -21.62 -16.37
N ALA A 148 27.72 -22.57 -15.48
CA ALA A 148 26.44 -22.69 -14.80
C ALA A 148 26.10 -21.43 -13.99
N PHE A 149 27.08 -20.87 -13.28
CA PHE A 149 26.90 -19.66 -12.48
C PHE A 149 26.64 -18.41 -13.33
N GLN A 150 27.35 -18.26 -14.46
CA GLN A 150 27.11 -17.14 -15.38
C GLN A 150 25.75 -17.23 -16.10
N ALA A 151 25.27 -18.45 -16.37
CA ALA A 151 23.94 -18.65 -16.95
C ALA A 151 22.83 -18.22 -15.98
N LEU A 152 22.99 -18.50 -14.68
CA LEU A 152 22.04 -18.08 -13.64
C LEU A 152 21.98 -16.56 -13.50
N ILE A 153 23.15 -15.89 -13.44
CA ILE A 153 23.20 -14.42 -13.34
C ILE A 153 22.52 -13.74 -14.54
N ARG A 154 22.65 -14.28 -15.75
CA ARG A 154 21.99 -13.71 -16.94
C ARG A 154 20.47 -13.88 -16.90
N ALA A 155 20.00 -15.06 -16.48
CA ALA A 155 18.56 -15.32 -16.35
C ALA A 155 17.92 -14.38 -15.32
N GLU A 156 18.62 -14.11 -14.21
CA GLU A 156 18.15 -13.20 -13.16
C GLU A 156 18.24 -11.72 -13.57
N ALA A 157 19.22 -11.34 -14.40
CA ALA A 157 19.32 -9.99 -14.94
C ALA A 157 18.21 -9.65 -15.95
N ASP A 158 17.80 -10.62 -16.77
CA ASP A 158 16.73 -10.43 -17.77
C ASP A 158 15.35 -10.27 -17.08
N THR A 159 15.09 -10.97 -15.97
CA THR A 159 13.84 -10.83 -15.19
C THR A 159 13.72 -9.49 -14.46
N VAL A 160 14.84 -8.96 -13.95
CA VAL A 160 14.85 -7.67 -13.23
C VAL A 160 14.58 -6.48 -14.17
N ILE A 161 14.87 -6.61 -15.46
CA ILE A 161 14.61 -5.55 -16.44
C ILE A 161 13.11 -5.47 -16.76
N GLU A 162 12.43 -6.61 -16.96
CA GLU A 162 11.00 -6.66 -17.26
C GLU A 162 10.13 -6.15 -16.09
N GLU A 163 10.47 -6.51 -14.85
CA GLU A 163 9.76 -6.04 -13.65
C GLU A 163 9.90 -4.52 -13.45
N ASN A 164 11.08 -3.95 -13.73
CA ASN A 164 11.30 -2.51 -13.59
C ASN A 164 10.55 -1.68 -14.64
N GLU A 165 10.30 -2.21 -15.83
CA GLU A 165 9.51 -1.51 -16.84
C GLU A 165 8.02 -1.47 -16.46
N HIS A 166 7.48 -2.55 -15.89
CA HIS A 166 6.08 -2.62 -15.46
C HIS A 166 5.78 -1.69 -14.27
N VAL A 167 6.65 -1.67 -13.26
CA VAL A 167 6.51 -0.78 -12.09
C VAL A 167 6.57 0.70 -12.48
N ARG A 168 7.42 1.06 -13.45
CA ARG A 168 7.52 2.43 -13.96
C ARG A 168 6.29 2.82 -14.77
N ALA A 169 5.73 1.90 -15.55
CA ALA A 169 4.48 2.12 -16.28
C ALA A 169 3.30 2.33 -15.31
N GLU A 170 3.19 1.54 -14.25
CA GLU A 170 2.16 1.70 -13.22
C GLU A 170 2.27 3.03 -12.46
N GLN A 171 3.48 3.43 -12.08
CA GLN A 171 3.73 4.73 -11.44
C GLN A 171 3.39 5.90 -12.38
N GLN A 172 3.62 5.75 -13.68
CA GLN A 172 3.29 6.76 -14.68
C GLN A 172 1.77 6.85 -14.92
N ILE A 173 1.06 5.72 -14.89
CA ILE A 173 -0.41 5.67 -14.91
C ILE A 173 -0.99 6.37 -13.67
N LEU A 174 -0.42 6.14 -12.48
CA LEU A 174 -0.85 6.79 -11.24
C LEU A 174 -0.64 8.32 -11.24
N LEU A 175 0.33 8.82 -12.01
CA LEU A 175 0.59 10.26 -12.20
C LEU A 175 -0.35 10.91 -13.25
N GLU A 176 -0.97 10.13 -14.12
CA GLU A 176 -1.87 10.59 -15.20
C GLU A 176 -3.37 10.46 -14.83
N ILE A 177 -3.71 9.73 -13.76
CA ILE A 177 -5.09 9.64 -13.26
C ILE A 177 -5.47 10.93 -12.52
N ASP A 178 -6.41 11.67 -13.12
CA ASP A 178 -6.95 12.95 -12.60
C ASP A 178 -7.58 12.80 -11.20
N GLY A 179 -8.23 11.66 -10.94
CA GLY A 179 -8.75 11.28 -9.63
C GLY A 179 -9.52 9.96 -9.68
N MET A 180 -9.76 9.34 -8.52
CA MET A 180 -10.44 8.04 -8.40
C MET A 180 -11.70 8.16 -7.53
N VAL A 181 -12.79 7.48 -7.91
CA VAL A 181 -14.00 7.34 -7.09
C VAL A 181 -14.17 5.89 -6.67
N ILE A 182 -14.11 5.63 -5.36
CA ILE A 182 -14.17 4.31 -4.74
C ILE A 182 -15.56 4.08 -4.13
N ASP A 183 -16.13 2.90 -4.39
CA ASP A 183 -17.41 2.46 -3.84
C ASP A 183 -17.21 1.50 -2.66
N GLU A 184 -17.59 1.93 -1.46
CA GLU A 184 -17.64 1.10 -0.24
C GLU A 184 -19.09 0.93 0.27
N THR A 185 -20.08 1.06 -0.62
CA THR A 185 -21.49 0.83 -0.31
C THR A 185 -21.82 -0.67 -0.31
N ARG A 186 -22.74 -1.09 0.55
CA ARG A 186 -23.07 -2.51 0.75
C ARG A 186 -24.54 -2.84 0.52
N SER A 187 -25.43 -1.86 0.62
CA SER A 187 -26.87 -2.04 0.43
C SER A 187 -27.32 -1.56 -0.95
N LYS A 188 -28.54 -1.96 -1.35
CA LYS A 188 -29.18 -1.43 -2.56
C LYS A 188 -29.34 0.10 -2.51
N ILE A 189 -29.69 0.65 -1.34
CA ILE A 189 -29.90 2.09 -1.16
C ILE A 189 -28.57 2.84 -1.32
N GLY A 190 -27.49 2.28 -0.76
CA GLY A 190 -26.15 2.83 -0.91
C GLY A 190 -25.65 2.76 -2.36
N ARG A 191 -25.85 1.62 -3.03
CA ARG A 191 -25.49 1.47 -4.44
C ARG A 191 -26.28 2.42 -5.36
N ASP A 192 -27.59 2.54 -5.14
CA ASP A 192 -28.44 3.48 -5.89
C ASP A 192 -27.96 4.95 -5.67
N PHE A 193 -27.44 5.28 -4.48
CA PHE A 193 -26.79 6.56 -4.20
C PHE A 193 -25.46 6.72 -4.94
N TYR A 194 -24.59 5.71 -4.89
CA TYR A 194 -23.31 5.69 -5.59
C TYR A 194 -23.51 5.91 -7.10
N ASP A 195 -24.42 5.16 -7.71
CA ASP A 195 -24.75 5.27 -9.14
C ASP A 195 -25.21 6.69 -9.49
N THR A 196 -26.07 7.28 -8.64
CA THR A 196 -26.51 8.67 -8.79
C THR A 196 -25.33 9.63 -8.69
N PHE A 197 -24.50 9.50 -7.66
CA PHE A 197 -23.33 10.37 -7.46
C PHE A 197 -22.42 10.30 -8.69
N TYR A 198 -22.04 9.09 -9.11
CA TYR A 198 -21.14 8.86 -10.23
C TYR A 198 -21.70 9.39 -11.55
N GLN A 199 -23.01 9.25 -11.78
CA GLN A 199 -23.68 9.79 -12.96
C GLN A 199 -23.55 11.32 -13.09
N TYR A 200 -23.60 12.05 -11.97
CA TYR A 200 -23.51 13.52 -11.96
C TYR A 200 -22.10 14.04 -11.66
N TRP A 201 -21.17 13.16 -11.30
CA TRP A 201 -19.82 13.55 -10.92
C TRP A 201 -19.03 14.05 -12.14
N GLN A 202 -18.46 15.24 -12.00
CA GLN A 202 -17.51 15.82 -12.95
C GLN A 202 -16.44 16.56 -12.15
N ALA A 203 -15.18 16.20 -12.37
CA ALA A 203 -14.07 16.82 -11.67
C ALA A 203 -13.99 18.33 -11.99
N PRO A 204 -13.74 19.21 -11.01
CA PRO A 204 -13.43 20.61 -11.28
C PRO A 204 -12.17 20.73 -12.17
N PRO A 205 -12.11 21.73 -13.06
CA PRO A 205 -10.87 22.00 -13.79
C PRO A 205 -9.76 22.30 -12.79
N ASN A 206 -8.59 21.68 -12.99
CA ASN A 206 -7.39 21.74 -12.13
C ASN A 206 -7.43 20.92 -10.83
N ALA A 207 -8.51 20.21 -10.51
CA ALA A 207 -8.47 19.23 -9.43
C ALA A 207 -7.78 17.97 -9.95
N ASN A 208 -6.56 17.70 -9.47
CA ASN A 208 -5.85 16.46 -9.75
C ASN A 208 -5.50 15.73 -8.45
N ARG A 209 -5.22 14.43 -8.54
CA ARG A 209 -4.76 13.58 -7.42
C ARG A 209 -5.70 13.55 -6.23
N PHE A 210 -7.01 13.45 -6.49
CA PHE A 210 -7.99 13.26 -5.44
C PHE A 210 -8.55 11.84 -5.43
N THR A 211 -8.85 11.33 -4.24
CA THR A 211 -9.58 10.07 -4.04
C THR A 211 -10.89 10.38 -3.34
N ILE A 212 -12.01 10.04 -3.97
CA ILE A 212 -13.34 10.15 -3.40
C ILE A 212 -13.79 8.76 -2.95
N THR A 213 -14.08 8.60 -1.66
CA THR A 213 -14.58 7.34 -1.10
C THR A 213 -16.01 7.52 -0.64
N ILE A 214 -16.92 6.68 -1.16
CA ILE A 214 -18.34 6.69 -0.79
C ILE A 214 -18.60 5.48 0.10
N SER A 215 -18.76 5.71 1.40
CA SER A 215 -18.92 4.65 2.41
C SER A 215 -20.34 4.63 2.98
N GLU A 216 -20.82 3.43 3.30
CA GLU A 216 -22.14 3.22 3.91
C GLU A 216 -22.02 2.58 5.30
N LEU A 217 -22.72 3.15 6.28
CA LEU A 217 -22.96 2.50 7.57
C LEU A 217 -24.43 2.06 7.69
N PRO A 218 -24.69 0.78 8.00
CA PRO A 218 -26.03 0.32 8.31
C PRO A 218 -26.52 1.00 9.60
N ALA A 219 -27.74 1.52 9.57
CA ALA A 219 -28.33 2.17 10.74
C ALA A 219 -29.50 1.33 11.29
N PRO A 220 -29.73 1.32 12.61
CA PRO A 220 -30.93 0.72 13.18
C PRO A 220 -32.19 1.39 12.60
N GLY A 221 -33.15 0.59 12.15
CA GLY A 221 -34.40 1.05 11.51
C GLY A 221 -34.37 0.99 9.98
N LEU A 222 -35.19 1.81 9.31
CA LEU A 222 -35.18 1.94 7.86
C LEU A 222 -34.14 2.99 7.43
N GLY A 223 -33.20 2.59 6.57
CA GLY A 223 -32.23 3.48 5.95
C GLY A 223 -30.77 3.15 6.28
N SER A 224 -29.86 3.96 5.76
CA SER A 224 -28.43 3.85 5.98
C SER A 224 -27.80 5.23 6.09
N ILE A 225 -26.62 5.32 6.69
CA ILE A 225 -25.86 6.57 6.75
C ILE A 225 -24.77 6.49 5.69
N ILE A 226 -24.79 7.44 4.76
CA ILE A 226 -23.75 7.58 3.73
C ILE A 226 -22.76 8.65 4.14
N TYR A 227 -21.51 8.39 3.81
CA TYR A 227 -20.35 9.24 3.96
C TYR A 227 -19.72 9.44 2.59
N VAL A 228 -19.31 10.66 2.27
CA VAL A 228 -18.41 10.91 1.15
C VAL A 228 -17.16 11.58 1.71
N LYS A 229 -16.03 10.93 1.48
CA LYS A 229 -14.70 11.41 1.87
C LYS A 229 -13.91 11.81 0.64
N VAL A 230 -13.12 12.87 0.75
CA VAL A 230 -12.14 13.29 -0.23
C VAL A 230 -10.79 13.27 0.47
N ASN A 231 -9.83 12.49 -0.02
CA ASN A 231 -8.50 12.36 0.59
C ASN A 231 -8.60 12.10 2.11
N ASP A 232 -9.45 11.16 2.50
CA ASP A 232 -9.78 10.79 3.89
C ASP A 232 -10.54 11.84 4.73
N THR A 233 -10.81 13.02 4.19
CA THR A 233 -11.59 14.07 4.85
C THR A 233 -13.08 13.92 4.53
N GLU A 234 -13.92 13.78 5.57
CA GLU A 234 -15.38 13.71 5.40
C GLU A 234 -15.93 15.06 4.89
N THR A 235 -16.49 15.06 3.69
CA THR A 235 -17.10 16.24 3.06
C THR A 235 -18.62 16.23 3.13
N PHE A 236 -19.20 15.04 3.26
CA PHE A 236 -20.63 14.84 3.27
C PHE A 236 -21.02 13.67 4.15
N ARG A 237 -22.11 13.84 4.91
CA ARG A 237 -22.75 12.78 5.68
C ARG A 237 -24.26 12.96 5.62
N TYR A 238 -24.98 11.88 5.34
CA TYR A 238 -26.43 11.92 5.25
C TYR A 238 -27.09 10.59 5.60
N ARG A 239 -28.25 10.65 6.28
CA ARG A 239 -29.07 9.46 6.53
C ARG A 239 -30.06 9.27 5.38
N LEU A 240 -29.79 8.29 4.52
CA LEU A 240 -30.66 7.94 3.41
C LEU A 240 -31.92 7.22 3.87
N GLN A 241 -33.01 7.54 3.18
CA GLN A 241 -34.29 6.84 3.28
C GLN A 241 -34.47 5.96 2.03
N PRO A 242 -35.23 4.86 2.11
CA PRO A 242 -35.49 3.94 1.00
C PRO A 242 -36.49 4.53 -0.02
N ARG A 243 -36.18 5.72 -0.53
CA ARG A 243 -37.01 6.52 -1.43
C ARG A 243 -36.11 7.12 -2.50
N TYR A 244 -36.35 6.73 -3.74
CA TYR A 244 -35.45 7.04 -4.85
C TYR A 244 -35.31 8.54 -5.14
N ASP A 245 -36.37 9.32 -4.96
CA ASP A 245 -36.35 10.78 -5.08
C ASP A 245 -35.38 11.44 -4.07
N ILE A 246 -35.41 10.97 -2.83
CA ILE A 246 -34.50 11.43 -1.76
C ILE A 246 -33.06 11.01 -2.04
N ILE A 247 -32.86 9.77 -2.52
CA ILE A 247 -31.53 9.26 -2.88
C ILE A 247 -30.93 10.11 -4.01
N GLN A 248 -31.70 10.41 -5.05
CA GLN A 248 -31.24 11.25 -6.15
C GLN A 248 -30.85 12.66 -5.70
N GLU A 249 -31.68 13.28 -4.87
CA GLU A 249 -31.40 14.62 -4.35
C GLU A 249 -30.15 14.63 -3.47
N ALA A 250 -30.01 13.64 -2.59
CA ALA A 250 -28.83 13.47 -1.75
C ALA A 250 -27.56 13.27 -2.61
N GLY A 251 -27.61 12.45 -3.67
CA GLY A 251 -26.48 12.24 -4.58
C GLY A 251 -26.04 13.52 -5.28
N ARG A 252 -27.00 14.30 -5.83
CA ARG A 252 -26.69 15.61 -6.45
C ARG A 252 -26.12 16.61 -5.43
N TYR A 253 -26.61 16.58 -4.20
CA TYR A 253 -26.13 17.46 -3.15
C TYR A 253 -24.70 17.08 -2.71
N ALA A 254 -24.41 15.79 -2.56
CA ALA A 254 -23.07 15.29 -2.27
C ALA A 254 -22.06 15.70 -3.35
N VAL A 255 -22.39 15.56 -4.64
CA VAL A 255 -21.54 16.02 -5.75
C VAL A 255 -21.18 17.49 -5.60
N ARG A 256 -22.15 18.35 -5.26
CA ARG A 256 -21.91 19.79 -5.07
C ARG A 256 -20.95 20.05 -3.92
N MET A 257 -21.13 19.38 -2.78
CA MET A 257 -20.27 19.54 -1.61
C MET A 257 -18.83 19.09 -1.91
N THR A 258 -18.68 17.93 -2.55
CA THR A 258 -17.36 17.40 -2.96
C THR A 258 -16.68 18.30 -3.98
N TYR A 259 -17.42 18.81 -4.96
CA TYR A 259 -16.91 19.76 -5.95
C TYR A 259 -16.42 21.06 -5.29
N GLN A 260 -17.19 21.61 -4.35
CA GLN A 260 -16.80 22.82 -3.61
C GLN A 260 -15.55 22.60 -2.77
N HIS A 261 -15.49 21.48 -2.05
CA HIS A 261 -14.34 21.13 -1.23
C HIS A 261 -13.04 21.07 -2.06
N LEU A 262 -13.06 20.39 -3.20
CA LEU A 262 -11.91 20.34 -4.11
C LEU A 262 -11.52 21.73 -4.63
N GLN A 263 -12.48 22.60 -4.95
CA GLN A 263 -12.18 23.97 -5.38
C GLN A 263 -11.55 24.82 -4.27
N GLU A 264 -11.90 24.59 -3.02
CA GLU A 264 -11.35 25.30 -1.86
C GLU A 264 -9.92 24.85 -1.58
N GLU A 265 -9.68 23.53 -1.57
CA GLU A 265 -8.35 22.94 -1.40
C GLU A 265 -7.36 23.49 -2.44
N GLN A 266 -7.77 23.58 -3.71
CA GLN A 266 -6.94 24.16 -4.77
C GLN A 266 -6.65 25.66 -4.58
N ARG A 267 -7.52 26.43 -3.93
CA ARG A 267 -7.25 27.86 -3.64
C ARG A 267 -6.23 28.03 -2.51
N GLU A 268 -6.23 27.11 -1.55
CA GLU A 268 -5.31 27.16 -0.41
C GLU A 268 -3.85 26.89 -0.83
N PHE A 269 -3.65 26.09 -1.88
CA PHE A 269 -2.33 25.91 -2.52
C PHE A 269 -1.83 27.16 -3.28
N ILE A 270 -2.66 28.18 -3.52
CA ILE A 270 -2.29 29.44 -4.20
C ILE A 270 -2.12 30.54 -3.15
N ILE A 271 -1.25 30.35 -2.15
CA ILE A 271 -0.91 31.40 -1.18
C ILE A 271 0.61 31.41 -0.91
N TYR A 272 1.26 32.43 -1.49
CA TYR A 272 2.65 32.94 -1.39
C TYR A 272 3.84 32.01 -1.61
#